data_AF-A0A383TG96-F1
#
_entry.id   AF-A0A383TG96-F1
#
_cell.length_a   1.000
_cell.length_b   1.000
_cell.length_c   1.000
_cell.angle_alpha   90.00
_cell.angle_beta   90.00
_cell.angle_gamma   90.00
#
_symmetry.space_group_name_H-M   'P 1'
#
loop_
_entity.id
_entity.type
_entity.pdbx_description
1 polymer ?
#
loop_
_entity_poly.entity_id
_entity_poly.type
_entity_poly.pdbx_seq_one_letter_code
_entity_poly.pdbx_strand_id
1 'polypeptide(L)'
;MHQSSNTYAKERIDIKKLKTGWIALGFLILLITGFYVYEFPLKSYIAQQNLYELLEGKEGIAEEDIQIQKIRKDYKSARSGYVISFTVKESPLDYCYDYSFKVDDWIMGYVSEGTIYSTDKIIFREE
;
A
#
# COMPACT_ATOMS: atom_id res chain seq x y z
N MET A 1 34.93 15.40 50.71
CA MET A 1 33.54 14.86 50.64
C MET A 1 32.71 15.36 49.45
N HIS A 2 33.21 16.18 48.51
CA HIS A 2 32.40 16.69 47.38
C HIS A 2 32.31 15.77 46.15
N GLN A 3 33.21 14.81 46.00
CA GLN A 3 33.32 14.02 44.76
C GLN A 3 32.18 13.00 44.60
N SER A 4 31.66 12.45 45.70
CA SER A 4 30.59 11.46 45.71
C SER A 4 29.22 12.07 45.30
N SER A 5 28.88 13.26 45.82
CA SER A 5 27.61 13.94 45.52
C SER A 5 27.44 14.30 44.03
N ASN A 6 28.53 14.73 43.37
CA ASN A 6 28.49 15.06 41.94
C ASN A 6 28.31 13.82 41.05
N THR A 7 28.85 12.66 41.45
CA THR A 7 28.68 11.40 40.71
C THR A 7 27.23 10.91 40.77
N TYR A 8 26.61 10.93 41.96
CA TYR A 8 25.18 10.56 42.10
C TYR A 8 24.23 11.52 41.38
N ALA A 9 24.55 12.82 41.36
CA ALA A 9 23.76 13.80 40.62
C ALA A 9 23.83 13.55 39.10
N LYS A 10 25.02 13.20 38.57
CA LYS A 10 25.24 12.90 37.16
C LYS A 10 24.51 11.62 36.71
N GLU A 11 24.61 10.53 37.49
CA GLU A 11 23.90 9.27 37.20
C GLU A 11 22.37 9.46 37.14
N ARG A 12 21.80 10.27 38.05
CA ARG A 12 20.36 10.54 38.03
C ARG A 12 19.90 11.36 36.82
N ILE A 13 20.76 12.24 36.30
CA ILE A 13 20.48 13.00 35.08
C ILE A 13 20.55 12.08 33.85
N ASP A 14 21.54 11.19 33.79
CA ASP A 14 21.70 10.23 32.69
C ASP A 14 20.54 9.22 32.63
N ILE A 15 20.09 8.69 33.78
CA ILE A 15 18.91 7.81 33.85
C ILE A 15 17.63 8.55 33.40
N LYS A 16 17.47 9.82 33.78
CA LYS A 16 16.32 10.63 33.33
C LYS A 16 16.36 10.85 31.81
N LYS A 17 17.51 11.20 31.24
CA LYS A 17 17.68 11.36 29.79
C LYS A 17 17.40 10.06 29.03
N LEU A 18 17.88 8.93 29.55
CA LEU A 18 17.62 7.61 28.97
C LEU A 18 16.11 7.31 28.95
N LYS A 19 15.41 7.50 30.08
CA LYS A 19 13.95 7.31 30.17
C LYS A 19 13.17 8.22 29.23
N THR A 20 13.55 9.49 29.12
CA THR A 20 12.93 10.43 28.17
C THR A 20 13.19 10.01 26.72
N GLY A 21 14.38 9.48 26.41
CA GLY A 21 14.70 8.91 25.09
C GLY A 21 13.80 7.73 24.72
N TRP A 22 13.56 6.80 25.65
CA TRP A 22 12.63 5.67 25.43
C TRP A 22 11.19 6.13 25.23
N ILE A 23 10.73 7.13 25.98
CA ILE A 23 9.39 7.71 25.80
C ILE A 23 9.25 8.36 24.42
N ALA A 24 10.25 9.16 24.01
CA ALA A 24 10.25 9.81 22.70
C ALA A 24 10.25 8.79 21.55
N LEU A 25 11.03 7.71 21.67
CA LEU A 25 11.05 6.62 20.70
C LEU A 25 9.68 5.90 20.62
N GLY A 26 9.05 5.65 21.77
CA GLY A 26 7.71 5.06 21.83
C GLY A 26 6.65 5.92 21.12
N PHE A 27 6.68 7.23 21.35
CA PHE A 27 5.79 8.17 20.64
C PHE A 27 6.04 8.18 19.13
N LEU A 28 7.30 8.15 18.69
CA LEU A 28 7.64 8.12 17.27
C LEU A 28 7.11 6.84 16.59
N ILE A 29 7.29 5.68 17.22
CA ILE A 29 6.76 4.40 16.71
C ILE A 29 5.24 4.46 16.60
N LEU A 30 4.56 5.04 17.59
CA LEU A 30 3.10 5.12 17.62
C LEU A 30 2.57 6.04 16.50
N LEU A 31 3.23 7.18 16.25
CA LEU A 31 2.91 8.07 15.14
C LEU A 31 3.13 7.40 13.78
N ILE A 32 4.26 6.72 13.60
CA ILE A 32 4.55 5.99 12.35
C ILE A 32 3.51 4.89 12.14
N THR A 33 3.22 4.09 13.16
CA THR A 33 2.27 2.98 13.06
C THR A 33 0.87 3.50 12.75
N GLY A 34 0.41 4.56 13.43
CA GLY A 34 -0.88 5.20 13.14
C GLY A 34 -0.96 5.74 11.72
N PHE A 35 0.11 6.37 11.23
CA PHE A 35 0.18 6.84 9.85
C PHE A 35 0.09 5.70 8.84
N TYR A 36 0.82 4.61 9.04
CA TYR A 36 0.78 3.44 8.15
C TYR A 36 -0.56 2.71 8.16
N VAL A 37 -1.16 2.55 9.35
CA VAL A 37 -2.47 1.91 9.51
C VAL A 37 -3.59 2.78 8.95
N TYR A 38 -3.43 4.10 8.86
CA TYR A 38 -4.40 4.98 8.21
C TYR A 38 -4.22 5.02 6.70
N GLU A 39 -2.99 5.26 6.24
CA GLU A 39 -2.69 5.45 4.83
C GLU A 39 -2.91 4.19 4.01
N PHE A 40 -2.55 3.02 4.54
CA PHE A 40 -2.62 1.78 3.76
C PHE A 40 -4.05 1.37 3.40
N PRO A 41 -5.00 1.18 4.36
CA PRO A 41 -6.36 0.75 4.04
C PRO A 41 -7.16 1.82 3.31
N LEU A 42 -6.98 3.11 3.66
CA LEU A 42 -7.72 4.18 3.03
C LEU A 42 -7.32 4.36 1.56
N LYS A 43 -6.00 4.39 1.28
CA LYS A 43 -5.52 4.52 -0.10
C LYS A 43 -5.75 3.26 -0.92
N SER A 44 -5.72 2.07 -0.32
CA SER A 44 -6.08 0.85 -1.05
C SER A 44 -7.56 0.84 -1.42
N TYR A 45 -8.43 1.33 -0.53
CA TYR A 45 -9.86 1.44 -0.80
C TYR A 45 -10.15 2.44 -1.92
N ILE A 46 -9.52 3.62 -1.90
CA ILE A 46 -9.62 4.62 -2.97
C ILE A 46 -9.13 4.04 -4.30
N ALA A 47 -8.00 3.34 -4.30
CA ALA A 47 -7.49 2.70 -5.52
C ALA A 47 -8.47 1.65 -6.06
N GLN A 48 -9.11 0.87 -5.19
CA GLN A 48 -10.12 -0.11 -5.60
C GLN A 48 -11.38 0.56 -6.19
N GLN A 49 -11.88 1.62 -5.57
CA GLN A 49 -13.04 2.36 -6.10
C GLN A 49 -12.72 3.01 -7.46
N ASN A 50 -11.57 3.67 -7.57
CA ASN A 50 -11.10 4.23 -8.84
C ASN A 50 -10.92 3.16 -9.93
N LEU A 51 -10.53 1.93 -9.56
CA LEU A 51 -10.44 0.82 -10.50
C LEU A 51 -11.82 0.42 -11.05
N TYR A 52 -12.84 0.36 -10.18
CA TYR A 52 -14.21 0.06 -10.63
C TYR A 52 -14.74 1.14 -11.56
N GLU A 53 -14.60 2.42 -11.19
CA GLU A 53 -15.00 3.54 -12.05
C GLU A 53 -14.27 3.51 -13.40
N LEU A 54 -12.97 3.18 -13.41
CA LEU A 54 -12.18 3.05 -14.63
C LEU A 54 -12.70 1.92 -15.54
N LEU A 55 -12.98 0.74 -14.97
CA LEU A 55 -13.43 -0.43 -15.71
C LEU A 55 -14.86 -0.27 -16.23
N GLU A 56 -15.75 0.32 -15.44
CA GLU A 56 -17.10 0.67 -15.87
C GLU A 56 -17.05 1.71 -17.00
N GLY A 57 -16.21 2.75 -16.87
CA GLY A 57 -16.10 3.82 -17.86
C GLY A 57 -15.41 3.42 -19.17
N LYS A 58 -14.39 2.56 -19.13
CA LYS A 58 -13.62 2.16 -20.32
C LYS A 58 -14.16 0.92 -21.02
N GLU A 59 -14.50 -0.10 -20.24
CA GLU A 59 -14.81 -1.44 -20.73
C GLU A 59 -16.29 -1.80 -20.51
N GLY A 60 -17.06 -0.96 -19.82
CA GLY A 60 -18.48 -1.22 -19.52
C GLY A 60 -18.71 -2.37 -18.55
N ILE A 61 -17.69 -2.73 -17.76
CA ILE A 61 -17.75 -3.88 -16.84
C ILE A 61 -18.28 -3.40 -15.50
N ALA A 62 -19.37 -4.01 -15.04
CA ALA A 62 -19.96 -3.71 -13.74
C ALA A 62 -19.08 -4.24 -12.58
N GLU A 63 -19.11 -3.56 -11.44
CA GLU A 63 -18.39 -3.97 -10.23
C GLU A 63 -18.70 -5.42 -9.82
N GLU A 64 -19.94 -5.87 -10.02
CA GLU A 64 -20.41 -7.22 -9.70
C GLU A 64 -19.77 -8.34 -10.53
N ASP A 65 -19.22 -8.01 -11.70
CA ASP A 65 -18.52 -8.96 -12.56
C ASP A 65 -17.00 -8.98 -12.28
N ILE A 66 -16.52 -8.13 -11.36
CA ILE A 66 -15.11 -7.99 -11.00
C ILE A 66 -14.87 -8.59 -9.62
N GLN A 67 -14.00 -9.60 -9.56
CA GLN A 67 -13.57 -10.20 -8.30
C GLN A 67 -12.12 -9.81 -7.99
N ILE A 68 -11.92 -8.97 -6.97
CA ILE A 68 -10.59 -8.60 -6.49
C ILE A 68 -9.96 -9.80 -5.78
N GLN A 69 -8.83 -10.28 -6.31
CA GLN A 69 -8.07 -11.35 -5.68
C GLN A 69 -7.07 -10.82 -4.67
N LYS A 70 -6.38 -9.72 -5.01
CA LYS A 70 -5.29 -9.22 -4.18
C LYS A 70 -4.97 -7.76 -4.45
N ILE A 71 -4.78 -7.00 -3.38
CA ILE A 71 -4.28 -5.62 -3.43
C ILE A 71 -2.89 -5.60 -2.77
N ARG A 72 -1.88 -5.07 -3.47
CA ARG A 72 -0.53 -4.92 -2.94
C ARG A 72 -0.07 -3.50 -3.14
N LYS A 73 0.49 -2.89 -2.10
CA LYS A 73 1.21 -1.62 -2.27
C LYS A 73 2.51 -1.88 -3.02
N ASP A 74 2.72 -1.16 -4.10
CA ASP A 74 3.96 -1.25 -4.86
C ASP A 74 4.99 -0.28 -4.29
N TYR A 75 5.91 -0.85 -3.53
CA TYR A 75 7.08 -0.16 -2.98
C TYR A 75 8.30 -0.25 -3.91
N LYS A 76 8.27 -1.12 -4.93
CA LYS A 76 9.42 -1.44 -5.79
C LYS A 76 9.43 -0.65 -7.08
N SER A 77 8.27 -0.39 -7.69
CA SER A 77 8.22 0.46 -8.87
C SER A 77 8.47 1.91 -8.48
N ALA A 78 9.18 2.65 -9.34
CA ALA A 78 9.39 4.09 -9.19
C ALA A 78 8.05 4.89 -9.16
N ARG A 79 6.96 4.23 -9.55
CA ARG A 79 5.61 4.78 -9.68
C ARG A 79 4.91 4.98 -8.34
N SER A 80 5.21 4.19 -7.31
CA SER A 80 4.65 4.32 -5.95
C SER A 80 3.10 4.37 -5.93
N GLY A 81 2.47 3.21 -5.80
CA GLY A 81 1.02 3.12 -5.60
C GLY A 81 0.53 1.71 -5.28
N TYR A 82 -0.45 1.19 -6.03
CA TYR A 82 -1.03 -0.14 -5.77
C TYR A 82 -1.11 -0.98 -7.03
N VAL A 83 -0.75 -2.25 -6.89
CA VAL A 83 -1.06 -3.28 -7.87
C VAL A 83 -2.29 -4.04 -7.36
N ILE A 84 -3.36 -4.01 -8.15
CA ILE A 84 -4.61 -4.72 -7.87
C ILE A 84 -4.75 -5.86 -8.86
N SER A 85 -4.79 -7.10 -8.37
CA SER A 85 -5.04 -8.31 -9.15
C SER A 85 -6.50 -8.72 -9.00
N PHE A 86 -7.16 -9.03 -10.12
CA PHE A 86 -8.58 -9.32 -10.17
C PHE A 86 -8.93 -10.25 -11.34
N THR A 87 -10.10 -10.88 -11.26
CA THR A 87 -10.73 -11.65 -12.33
C THR A 87 -12.00 -10.97 -12.81
N VAL A 88 -12.38 -11.25 -14.05
CA VAL A 88 -13.66 -10.84 -14.63
C VAL A 88 -14.44 -12.12 -14.97
N LYS A 89 -15.75 -12.14 -14.68
CA LYS A 89 -16.64 -13.32 -14.72
C LYS A 89 -16.65 -14.13 -16.03
N GLU A 90 -16.22 -13.54 -17.13
CA GLU A 90 -16.16 -14.18 -18.46
C GLU A 90 -14.75 -14.20 -19.08
N SER A 91 -13.77 -13.66 -18.36
CA SER A 91 -12.38 -13.67 -18.80
C SER A 91 -11.71 -15.02 -18.49
N PRO A 92 -10.95 -15.60 -19.44
CA PRO A 92 -10.10 -16.74 -19.16
C PRO A 92 -8.79 -16.35 -18.44
N LEU A 93 -8.52 -15.05 -18.28
CA LEU A 93 -7.29 -14.50 -17.74
C LEU A 93 -7.50 -13.78 -16.41
N ASP A 94 -6.46 -13.82 -15.59
CA ASP A 94 -6.30 -12.97 -14.42
C ASP A 94 -5.71 -11.63 -14.86
N TYR A 95 -6.30 -10.52 -14.42
CA TYR A 95 -5.82 -9.18 -14.73
C TYR A 95 -5.10 -8.56 -13.55
N CYS A 96 -4.27 -7.58 -13.87
CA CYS A 96 -3.70 -6.68 -12.90
C CYS A 96 -3.73 -5.24 -13.42
N TYR A 97 -3.99 -4.31 -12.51
CA TYR A 97 -3.83 -2.89 -12.74
C TYR A 97 -2.78 -2.36 -11.77
N ASP A 98 -1.75 -1.71 -12.31
CA ASP A 98 -0.74 -0.98 -11.55
C ASP A 98 -1.09 0.51 -11.55
N TYR A 99 -1.45 1.02 -10.38
CA TYR A 99 -1.81 2.42 -10.16
C TYR A 99 -0.65 3.20 -9.55
N SER A 100 -0.43 4.39 -10.08
CA SER A 100 0.57 5.33 -9.61
C SER A 100 -0.08 6.61 -9.09
N PHE A 101 -0.04 6.87 -7.77
CA PHE A 101 -0.57 8.14 -7.24
C PHE A 101 0.26 9.35 -7.66
N LYS A 102 1.55 9.17 -8.00
CA LYS A 102 2.43 10.30 -8.34
C LYS A 102 2.10 10.91 -9.70
N VAL A 103 1.72 10.06 -10.65
CA VAL A 103 1.39 10.49 -12.02
C VAL A 103 -0.11 10.34 -12.33
N ASP A 104 -0.89 9.87 -11.35
CA ASP A 104 -2.33 9.61 -11.47
C ASP A 104 -2.67 8.78 -12.73
N ASP A 105 -1.99 7.63 -12.85
CA ASP A 105 -2.01 6.80 -14.05
C ASP A 105 -2.21 5.32 -13.71
N TRP A 106 -2.92 4.62 -14.59
CA TRP A 106 -3.27 3.21 -14.52
C TRP A 106 -2.62 2.46 -15.68
N ILE A 107 -1.79 1.46 -15.36
CA ILE A 107 -1.29 0.52 -16.36
C ILE A 107 -1.99 -0.81 -16.18
N MET A 108 -2.62 -1.28 -17.25
CA MET A 108 -3.20 -2.61 -17.29
C MET A 108 -2.20 -3.67 -17.74
N GLY A 109 -2.33 -4.85 -17.14
CA GLY A 109 -1.72 -6.07 -17.59
C GLY A 109 -2.57 -7.29 -17.25
N TYR A 110 -2.14 -8.45 -17.73
CA TYR A 110 -2.72 -9.74 -17.40
C TYR A 110 -1.64 -10.75 -17.07
N VAL A 111 -2.00 -11.77 -16.32
CA VAL A 111 -1.12 -12.87 -15.94
C VAL A 111 -1.44 -14.08 -16.81
N SER A 112 -0.44 -14.56 -17.56
CA SER A 112 -0.51 -15.83 -18.28
C SER A 112 0.68 -16.68 -17.90
N GLU A 113 0.42 -17.92 -17.44
CA GLU A 113 1.46 -18.86 -17.00
C GLU A 113 2.43 -18.26 -15.95
N GLY A 114 1.91 -17.41 -15.05
CA GLY A 114 2.70 -16.73 -14.02
C GLY A 114 3.53 -15.54 -14.53
N THR A 115 3.45 -15.22 -15.82
CA THR A 115 4.14 -14.08 -16.43
C THR A 115 3.16 -12.92 -16.65
N ILE A 116 3.55 -11.72 -16.25
CA ILE A 116 2.75 -10.49 -16.43
C ILE A 116 3.03 -9.91 -17.82
N TYR A 117 1.97 -9.63 -18.56
CA TYR A 117 2.00 -8.98 -19.87
C TYR A 117 1.20 -7.69 -19.81
N SER A 118 1.67 -6.63 -20.46
CA SER A 118 0.90 -5.39 -20.60
C SER A 118 -0.11 -5.52 -21.75
N THR A 119 -1.32 -5.01 -21.54
CA THR A 119 -2.39 -5.00 -22.54
C THR A 119 -3.21 -3.73 -22.39
N ASP A 120 -3.88 -3.30 -23.46
CA ASP A 120 -4.84 -2.19 -23.45
C ASP A 120 -6.30 -2.68 -23.44
N LYS A 121 -6.55 -3.98 -23.58
CA LYS A 121 -7.90 -4.57 -23.64
C LYS A 121 -8.06 -5.81 -22.78
N ILE A 122 -9.31 -6.06 -22.39
CA ILE A 122 -9.75 -7.29 -21.73
C ILE A 122 -10.13 -8.33 -22.80
N ILE A 123 -9.63 -9.55 -22.63
CA ILE A 123 -9.91 -10.70 -23.47
C ILE A 123 -10.99 -11.53 -22.78
N PHE A 124 -12.07 -11.80 -23.50
CA PHE A 124 -13.17 -12.64 -23.04
C PHE A 124 -13.10 -14.02 -23.68
N ARG A 125 -13.77 -15.00 -23.07
CA ARG A 125 -13.92 -16.32 -23.67
C ARG A 125 -14.74 -16.17 -24.95
N GLU A 126 -14.20 -16.62 -26.08
CA GLU A 126 -15.00 -16.79 -27.30
C GLU A 126 -16.01 -17.93 -27.04
N GLU A 127 -17.30 -17.66 -27.24
CA GLU A 127 -18.40 -18.64 -27.12
C GLU A 127 -18.24 -19.85 -28.06
#